data_AF-A0A966EZ71-F1
#
_entry.id   AF-A0A966EZ71-F1
#
_cell.length_a   1.000
_cell.length_b   1.000
_cell.length_c   1.000
_cell.angle_alpha   90.00
_cell.angle_beta   90.00
_cell.angle_gamma   90.00
#
_symmetry.space_group_name_H-M   'P 1'
#
loop_
_entity.id
_entity.type
_entity.pdbx_description
1 polymer ?
#
loop_
_entity_poly.entity_id
_entity_poly.type
_entity_poly.pdbx_seq_one_letter_code
_entity_poly.pdbx_strand_id
1 'polypeptide(L)'
;MRAKGLEFLMMVVLLAGYGLAVADVLLIEELRERMLRDLPSNGLTQAEVEQRFGRPAERRAAVGDPPITRWVYDDYSVYFEYDIVIESVLHHGAVLSRADTTDY
;
A
#
# COMPACT_ATOMS: atom_id res chain seq x y z
N MET A 1 -4.90 59.09 -9.99
CA MET A 1 -4.18 58.01 -9.25
C MET A 1 -4.59 56.68 -9.86
N ARG A 2 -3.67 55.93 -10.47
CA ARG A 2 -3.98 54.66 -11.15
C ARG A 2 -3.87 53.49 -10.17
N ALA A 3 -4.87 52.61 -10.18
CA ALA A 3 -5.08 51.49 -9.25
C ALA A 3 -4.06 50.33 -9.40
N LYS A 4 -2.76 50.62 -9.33
CA LYS A 4 -1.68 49.62 -9.50
C LYS A 4 -1.50 48.66 -8.32
N GLY A 5 -1.97 49.04 -7.13
CA GLY A 5 -1.83 48.22 -5.91
C GLY A 5 -2.80 47.03 -5.85
N LEU A 6 -3.97 47.16 -6.47
CA LEU A 6 -5.01 46.11 -6.46
C LEU A 6 -4.65 44.96 -7.42
N GLU A 7 -4.08 45.29 -8.58
CA GLU A 7 -3.58 44.31 -9.57
C GLU A 7 -2.44 43.46 -8.99
N PHE A 8 -1.55 44.06 -8.21
CA PHE A 8 -0.42 43.37 -7.58
C PHE A 8 -0.90 42.40 -6.48
N LEU A 9 -1.90 42.81 -5.70
CA LEU A 9 -2.53 41.95 -4.69
C LEU A 9 -3.28 40.78 -5.34
N MET A 10 -3.98 41.03 -6.45
CA MET A 10 -4.72 39.99 -7.18
C MET A 10 -3.77 38.95 -7.80
N MET A 11 -2.62 39.36 -8.32
CA MET A 11 -1.60 38.47 -8.89
C MET A 11 -0.96 37.56 -7.83
N VAL A 12 -0.72 38.07 -6.62
CA VAL A 12 -0.16 37.27 -5.51
C VAL A 12 -1.17 36.24 -4.99
N VAL A 13 -2.46 36.60 -4.92
CA VAL A 13 -3.53 35.65 -4.54
C VAL A 13 -3.74 34.57 -5.60
N LEU A 14 -3.58 34.89 -6.89
CA LEU A 14 -3.64 33.92 -7.99
C LEU A 14 -2.45 32.94 -8.02
N LEU A 15 -1.25 33.36 -7.58
CA LEU A 15 -0.09 32.49 -7.49
C LEU A 15 -0.12 31.54 -6.27
N ALA A 16 -0.81 31.91 -5.19
CA ALA A 16 -0.89 31.11 -3.96
C ALA A 16 -1.82 29.88 -4.06
N GLY A 17 -2.61 29.75 -5.13
CA GLY A 17 -3.60 28.68 -5.31
C GLY A 17 -3.10 27.39 -5.98
N TYR A 18 -1.84 27.33 -6.41
CA TYR A 18 -1.27 26.16 -7.13
C TYR A 18 -0.62 25.12 -6.22
N GLY A 19 -1.07 25.01 -4.96
CA GLY A 19 -0.67 23.93 -4.06
C GLY A 19 -1.44 22.65 -4.36
N LEU A 20 -0.87 21.83 -5.23
CA LEU A 20 -1.44 20.61 -5.80
C LEU A 20 -1.79 19.55 -4.74
N ALA A 21 -2.99 18.98 -4.88
CA ALA A 21 -3.43 17.77 -4.21
C ALA A 21 -2.59 16.57 -4.71
N VAL A 22 -1.70 16.02 -3.87
CA VAL A 22 -0.87 14.84 -4.19
C VAL A 22 -0.93 13.79 -3.06
N ALA A 23 -2.10 13.56 -2.48
CA ALA A 23 -2.22 12.64 -1.32
C ALA A 23 -2.91 11.30 -1.62
N ASP A 24 -3.80 11.21 -2.63
CA ASP A 24 -4.72 10.07 -2.76
C ASP A 24 -4.38 9.04 -3.86
N VAL A 25 -3.39 9.29 -4.71
CA VAL A 25 -3.07 8.39 -5.85
C VAL A 25 -2.49 7.05 -5.38
N LEU A 26 -1.67 7.05 -4.32
CA LEU A 26 -1.00 5.84 -3.84
C LEU A 26 -1.99 4.79 -3.29
N LEU A 27 -3.06 5.23 -2.61
CA LEU A 27 -4.06 4.33 -2.04
C LEU A 27 -4.88 3.62 -3.12
N ILE A 28 -5.23 4.32 -4.20
CA ILE A 28 -6.02 3.74 -5.30
C ILE A 28 -5.22 2.66 -6.04
N GLU A 29 -3.92 2.90 -6.25
CA GLU A 29 -3.05 1.94 -6.93
C GLU A 29 -2.80 0.69 -6.08
N GLU A 30 -2.54 0.83 -4.76
CA GLU A 30 -2.40 -0.33 -3.88
C GLU A 30 -3.67 -1.19 -3.86
N LEU A 31 -4.85 -0.57 -3.78
CA LEU A 31 -6.12 -1.28 -3.78
C LEU A 31 -6.31 -2.06 -5.09
N ARG A 32 -6.00 -1.43 -6.23
CA ARG A 32 -6.06 -2.09 -7.54
C ARG A 32 -5.10 -3.29 -7.60
N GLU A 33 -3.84 -3.11 -7.19
CA GLU A 33 -2.84 -4.20 -7.18
C GLU A 33 -3.27 -5.37 -6.28
N ARG A 34 -3.84 -5.08 -5.11
CA ARG A 34 -4.43 -6.10 -4.23
C ARG A 34 -5.56 -6.87 -4.91
N MET A 35 -6.45 -6.18 -5.63
CA MET A 35 -7.57 -6.84 -6.32
C MET A 35 -7.12 -7.72 -7.50
N LEU A 36 -5.99 -7.40 -8.12
CA LEU A 36 -5.44 -8.16 -9.25
C LEU A 36 -4.57 -9.35 -8.84
N ARG A 37 -4.05 -9.34 -7.61
CA ARG A 37 -3.14 -10.38 -7.10
C ARG A 37 -3.90 -11.48 -6.36
N ASP A 38 -3.56 -12.74 -6.64
CA ASP A 38 -3.98 -13.86 -5.81
C ASP A 38 -3.17 -13.86 -4.50
N LEU A 39 -3.80 -13.40 -3.42
CA LEU A 39 -3.23 -13.31 -2.08
C LEU A 39 -3.95 -14.30 -1.15
N PRO A 40 -3.26 -14.84 -0.12
CA PRO A 40 -3.90 -15.60 0.93
C PRO A 40 -5.04 -14.81 1.56
N SER A 41 -6.26 -15.35 1.44
CA SER A 41 -7.46 -14.76 2.02
C SER A 41 -7.55 -15.05 3.52
N ASN A 42 -8.26 -14.19 4.24
CA ASN A 42 -8.54 -14.40 5.66
C ASN A 42 -9.21 -15.76 5.90
N GLY A 43 -8.85 -16.41 7.02
CA GLY A 43 -9.40 -17.69 7.42
C GLY A 43 -8.61 -18.92 6.96
N LEU A 44 -7.63 -18.80 6.06
CA LEU A 44 -6.76 -19.92 5.68
C LEU A 44 -5.81 -20.31 6.83
N THR A 45 -5.49 -21.59 6.92
CA THR A 45 -4.46 -22.11 7.84
C THR A 45 -3.05 -21.89 7.27
N GLN A 46 -2.01 -21.93 8.11
CA GLN A 46 -0.62 -21.87 7.62
C GLN A 46 -0.32 -22.98 6.61
N ALA A 47 -0.89 -24.17 6.81
CA ALA A 47 -0.73 -25.31 5.92
C ALA A 47 -1.40 -25.08 4.54
N GLU A 48 -2.63 -24.56 4.51
CA GLU A 48 -3.31 -24.22 3.25
C GLU A 48 -2.59 -23.10 2.50
N VAL A 49 -2.03 -22.13 3.22
CA VAL A 49 -1.21 -21.08 2.62
C VAL A 49 0.04 -21.67 1.98
N GLU A 50 0.81 -22.49 2.70
CA GLU A 50 2.03 -23.11 2.14
C GLU A 50 1.71 -24.03 0.94
N GLN A 51 0.58 -24.76 0.99
CA GLN A 51 0.15 -25.63 -0.10
C GLN A 51 -0.20 -24.85 -1.37
N ARG A 52 -0.89 -23.71 -1.23
CA ARG A 52 -1.40 -22.94 -2.37
C ARG A 52 -0.42 -21.91 -2.91
N PHE A 53 0.32 -21.25 -2.02
CA PHE A 53 1.18 -20.10 -2.34
C PHE A 53 2.68 -20.42 -2.24
N GLY A 54 3.03 -21.63 -1.79
CA GLY A 54 4.40 -22.07 -1.63
C GLY A 54 5.01 -21.65 -0.29
N ARG A 55 6.31 -21.94 -0.12
CA ARG A 55 7.03 -21.61 1.11
C ARG A 55 7.36 -20.13 1.16
N PRO A 56 7.19 -19.47 2.31
CA PRO A 56 7.65 -18.10 2.48
C PRO A 56 9.18 -18.02 2.45
N ALA A 57 9.70 -16.87 2.02
CA ALA A 57 11.12 -16.55 2.10
C ALA A 57 11.60 -16.47 3.55
N GLU A 58 10.74 -16.01 4.45
CA GLU A 58 11.04 -15.92 5.88
C GLU A 58 9.80 -16.16 6.75
N ARG A 59 9.99 -16.85 7.89
CA ARG A 59 8.98 -16.95 8.96
C ARG A 59 9.48 -16.19 10.19
N ARG A 60 8.80 -15.11 10.56
CA ARG A 60 9.05 -14.36 11.79
C ARG A 60 8.26 -15.00 12.93
N ALA A 61 8.94 -15.25 14.05
CA ALA A 61 8.32 -15.83 15.24
C ALA A 61 7.16 -14.97 15.75
N ALA A 62 6.21 -15.62 16.42
CA ALA A 62 5.04 -14.96 16.99
C ALA A 62 5.43 -13.94 18.08
N VAL A 63 4.67 -12.85 18.15
CA VAL A 63 4.78 -11.83 19.21
C VAL A 63 3.39 -11.50 19.76
N GLY A 64 3.33 -11.18 21.06
CA GLY A 64 2.10 -10.72 21.73
C GLY A 64 1.16 -11.83 22.24
N ASP A 65 0.03 -11.39 22.78
CA ASP A 65 -1.14 -12.19 23.16
C ASP A 65 -2.40 -11.42 22.72
N PRO A 66 -3.17 -11.88 21.71
CA PRO A 66 -2.98 -13.14 21.00
C PRO A 66 -1.69 -13.17 20.14
N PRO A 67 -1.12 -14.36 19.89
CA PRO A 67 0.16 -14.48 19.19
C PRO A 67 0.01 -14.19 17.69
N ILE A 68 0.78 -13.21 17.19
CA ILE A 68 0.79 -12.85 15.77
C ILE A 68 2.09 -13.31 15.10
N THR A 69 1.98 -14.26 14.18
CA THR A 69 3.07 -14.76 13.33
C THR A 69 3.08 -14.01 12.00
N ARG A 70 4.26 -13.69 11.46
CA ARG A 70 4.39 -13.08 10.13
C ARG A 70 5.22 -13.95 9.19
N TRP A 71 4.66 -14.31 8.05
CA TRP A 71 5.40 -14.91 6.95
C TRP A 71 5.67 -13.87 5.87
N VAL A 72 6.87 -13.87 5.30
CA VAL A 72 7.32 -12.90 4.30
C VAL A 72 7.52 -13.62 2.97
N TYR A 73 6.88 -13.12 1.93
CA TYR A 73 7.10 -13.45 0.52
C TYR A 73 7.80 -12.26 -0.16
N ASP A 74 8.14 -12.36 -1.45
CA ASP A 74 8.91 -11.32 -2.13
C ASP A 74 8.21 -9.95 -2.10
N ASP A 75 6.93 -9.93 -2.49
CA ASP A 75 6.16 -8.70 -2.68
C ASP A 75 5.14 -8.42 -1.58
N TYR A 76 4.95 -9.35 -0.63
CA TYR A 76 3.90 -9.25 0.37
C TYR A 76 4.22 -10.06 1.63
N SER A 77 3.52 -9.76 2.72
CA SER A 77 3.58 -10.49 3.99
C SER A 77 2.21 -11.03 4.37
N VAL A 78 2.16 -12.20 4.99
CA VAL A 78 0.93 -12.81 5.52
C VAL A 78 1.01 -12.83 7.03
N TYR A 79 -0.03 -12.35 7.69
CA TYR A 79 -0.14 -12.29 9.14
C TYR A 79 -1.12 -13.36 9.62
N PHE A 80 -0.72 -14.10 10.64
CA PHE A 80 -1.51 -15.15 11.24
C PHE A 80 -1.72 -14.85 12.72
N GLU A 81 -2.95 -14.98 13.20
CA GLU A 81 -3.22 -15.15 14.62
C GLU A 81 -3.34 -16.66 14.88
N TYR A 82 -2.50 -17.20 15.76
CA TYR A 82 -2.29 -18.65 15.88
C TYR A 82 -1.96 -19.29 14.51
N ASP A 83 -2.88 -20.07 13.95
CA ASP A 83 -2.73 -20.76 12.67
C ASP A 83 -3.51 -20.08 11.53
N ILE A 84 -4.32 -19.07 11.82
CA ILE A 84 -5.29 -18.53 10.87
C ILE A 84 -4.84 -17.20 10.29
N VAL A 85 -4.91 -17.06 8.96
CA VAL A 85 -4.66 -15.79 8.26
C VAL A 85 -5.65 -14.73 8.73
N ILE A 86 -5.10 -13.61 9.18
CA ILE A 86 -5.87 -12.41 9.53
C ILE A 86 -5.74 -11.29 8.50
N GLU A 87 -4.63 -11.22 7.75
CA GLU A 87 -4.41 -10.23 6.70
C GLU A 87 -3.19 -10.59 5.82
N SER A 88 -3.24 -10.21 4.53
CA SER A 88 -2.10 -10.24 3.60
C SER A 88 -1.75 -8.83 3.15
N VAL A 89 -0.53 -8.34 3.39
CA VAL A 89 -0.12 -6.95 3.13
C VAL A 89 0.93 -6.85 2.04
N LEU A 90 0.68 -6.05 1.00
CA LEU A 90 1.67 -5.75 -0.03
C LEU A 90 2.84 -4.93 0.54
N HIS A 91 4.05 -5.24 0.10
CA HIS A 91 5.23 -4.42 0.35
C HIS A 91 5.15 -3.16 -0.51
N HIS A 92 5.47 -2.01 0.07
CA HIS A 92 5.42 -0.72 -0.62
C HIS A 92 6.22 -0.69 -1.94
N GLY A 93 7.39 -1.34 -1.98
CA GLY A 93 8.22 -1.41 -3.20
C GLY A 93 7.59 -2.20 -4.35
N ALA A 94 6.74 -3.19 -4.04
CA ALA A 94 6.03 -3.96 -5.06
C ALA A 94 4.97 -3.14 -5.79
N VAL A 95 4.35 -2.17 -5.09
CA VAL A 95 3.36 -1.25 -5.67
C VAL A 95 4.04 -0.22 -6.59
N LEU A 96 5.17 0.34 -6.15
CA LEU A 96 5.89 1.36 -6.93
C LEU A 96 6.51 0.82 -8.23
N SER A 97 7.03 -0.41 -8.23
CA SER A 97 7.67 -1.00 -9.42
C SER A 97 6.73 -1.14 -10.63
N ARG A 98 5.41 -1.22 -10.42
CA ARG A 98 4.43 -1.34 -11.51
C ARG A 98 3.88 0.01 -11.98
N ALA A 99 3.74 0.99 -11.07
CA ALA A 99 3.34 2.35 -11.43
C ALA A 99 4.32 2.99 -12.42
N ASP A 100 5.63 2.80 -12.24
CA ASP A 100 6.67 3.32 -13.13
C ASP A 100 6.68 2.64 -14.52
N THR A 101 6.06 1.46 -14.66
CA THR A 101 6.04 0.69 -15.93
C THR A 101 4.80 0.99 -16.79
N THR A 102 3.76 1.64 -16.23
CA THR A 102 2.48 1.87 -16.93
C THR A 102 2.38 3.24 -17.59
N ASP A 103 3.52 3.89 -17.83
CA ASP A 103 3.61 5.16 -18.56
C ASP A 103 4.02 4.88 -20.02
N TYR A 104 3.11 4.30 -20.82
CA TYR A 104 3.14 4.25 -22.29
C TYR A 104 1.77 3.97 -22.90
#